data_AF-A0A396S7M5-F1
#
_entry.id   AF-A0A396S7M5-F1
#
_cell.length_a   1.000
_cell.length_b   1.000
_cell.length_c   1.000
_cell.angle_alpha   90.00
_cell.angle_beta   90.00
_cell.angle_gamma   90.00
#
_symmetry.space_group_name_H-M   'P 1'
#
loop_
_entity.id
_entity.type
_entity.pdbx_description
1 polymer ?
#
loop_
_entity_poly.entity_id
_entity_poly.type
_entity_poly.pdbx_seq_one_letter_code
_entity_poly.pdbx_strand_id
1 'polypeptide(L)'
;MIIAKIIGIFFIFMGYLLVRNLSLSVDGIFNTILQGWLGYFLVITGVGILFSEILKKNKVLSFIYNKILVIPAIGFIYFQYTFAPILSIILFLGIYFLPSLLFLRLGEKYSILEQYSQGIIYILSLLSVLFFAYKSNLVMRFIIESFKTKLFRNYLKKYTNTAFTRMYTYMIMIAIYISYNFLTFSNINLNIIPSEMLNVIKEVFVTFVAIDSLIQIYLSKQHSKPRESQKERK
;
A
#
# COMPACT_ATOMS: atom_id res chain seq x y z
N MET A 1 27.36 -32.58 14.44
CA MET A 1 28.29 -31.45 14.20
C MET A 1 28.77 -31.37 12.74
N ILE A 2 29.20 -32.49 12.13
CA ILE A 2 29.67 -32.53 10.72
C ILE A 2 28.56 -32.17 9.71
N ILE A 3 27.36 -32.75 9.89
CA ILE A 3 26.19 -32.49 9.01
C ILE A 3 25.83 -30.99 8.99
N ALA A 4 25.86 -30.31 10.15
CA ALA A 4 25.59 -28.87 10.22
C ALA A 4 26.64 -28.05 9.46
N LYS A 5 27.92 -28.41 9.52
CA LYS A 5 28.98 -27.73 8.75
C LYS A 5 28.80 -27.91 7.25
N ILE A 6 28.42 -29.12 6.80
CA ILE A 6 28.13 -29.40 5.38
C ILE A 6 26.95 -28.56 4.90
N ILE A 7 25.88 -28.48 5.71
CA ILE A 7 24.71 -27.64 5.42
C ILE A 7 25.13 -26.17 5.33
N GLY A 8 25.92 -25.66 6.28
CA GLY A 8 26.38 -24.27 6.27
C GLY A 8 27.21 -23.92 5.03
N ILE A 9 28.11 -24.81 4.61
CA ILE A 9 28.91 -24.64 3.37
C ILE A 9 28.00 -24.64 2.14
N PHE A 10 27.01 -25.54 2.09
CA PHE A 10 26.03 -25.58 1.01
C PHE A 10 25.24 -24.26 0.88
N PHE A 11 24.80 -23.69 1.99
CA PHE A 11 24.10 -22.39 2.00
C PHE A 11 24.98 -21.24 1.52
N ILE A 12 26.26 -21.19 1.92
CA ILE A 12 27.20 -20.18 1.43
C ILE A 12 27.44 -20.35 -0.08
N PHE A 13 27.60 -21.58 -0.55
CA PHE A 13 27.83 -21.89 -1.96
C PHE A 13 26.63 -21.49 -2.83
N MET A 14 25.41 -21.81 -2.40
CA MET A 14 24.18 -21.39 -3.10
C MET A 14 24.02 -19.86 -3.11
N GLY A 15 24.34 -19.19 -2.01
CA GLY A 15 24.34 -17.74 -1.94
C GLY A 15 25.36 -17.11 -2.91
N TYR A 16 26.58 -17.65 -2.98
CA TYR A 16 27.59 -17.23 -3.95
C TYR A 16 27.14 -17.44 -5.40
N LEU A 17 26.55 -18.60 -5.73
CA LEU A 17 26.05 -18.88 -7.08
C LEU A 17 24.94 -17.90 -7.52
N LEU A 18 24.08 -17.47 -6.60
CA LEU A 18 23.05 -16.48 -6.89
C LEU A 18 23.62 -15.09 -7.15
N VAL A 19 24.72 -14.72 -6.47
CA VAL A 19 25.25 -13.34 -6.51
C VAL A 19 26.34 -13.16 -7.57
N ARG A 20 27.09 -14.22 -7.92
CA ARG A 20 28.29 -14.13 -8.79
C ARG A 20 28.03 -13.53 -10.18
N ASN A 21 26.80 -13.63 -10.68
CA ASN A 21 26.42 -13.19 -12.02
C ASN A 21 25.46 -11.98 -11.98
N LEU A 22 25.34 -11.28 -10.85
CA LEU A 22 24.53 -10.07 -10.76
C LEU A 22 25.14 -8.96 -11.62
N SER A 23 24.43 -8.59 -12.67
CA SER A 23 24.69 -7.37 -13.43
C SER A 23 23.59 -6.36 -13.13
N LEU A 24 23.99 -5.11 -12.88
CA LEU A 24 23.05 -4.00 -12.71
C LEU A 24 22.58 -3.54 -14.09
N SER A 25 21.58 -4.22 -14.65
CA SER A 25 20.85 -3.75 -15.82
C SER A 25 19.65 -2.89 -15.38
N VAL A 26 19.38 -1.81 -16.13
CA VAL A 26 18.19 -0.96 -15.91
C VAL A 26 16.91 -1.74 -16.16
N ASP A 27 16.93 -2.61 -17.17
CA ASP A 27 15.89 -3.60 -17.43
C ASP A 27 16.03 -4.75 -16.43
N GLY A 28 15.17 -4.78 -15.40
CA GLY A 28 15.13 -5.86 -14.42
C GLY A 28 15.71 -5.56 -13.04
N ILE A 29 15.91 -4.28 -12.68
CA ILE A 29 16.39 -3.83 -11.35
C ILE A 29 15.72 -4.57 -10.18
N PHE A 30 14.40 -4.80 -10.25
CA PHE A 30 13.68 -5.53 -9.20
C PHE A 30 14.19 -6.98 -9.02
N ASN A 31 14.44 -7.67 -10.14
CA ASN A 31 14.92 -9.05 -10.13
C ASN A 31 16.36 -9.13 -9.61
N THR A 32 17.19 -8.16 -10.01
CA THR A 32 18.58 -7.98 -9.53
C THR A 32 18.62 -7.73 -8.02
N ILE A 33 17.75 -6.85 -7.50
CA ILE A 33 17.62 -6.60 -6.06
C ILE A 33 17.19 -7.88 -5.34
N LEU A 34 16.13 -8.55 -5.80
CA LEU A 34 15.60 -9.76 -5.18
C LEU A 34 16.65 -10.89 -5.12
N GLN A 35 17.39 -11.10 -6.21
CA GLN A 35 18.42 -12.13 -6.33
C GLN A 35 19.64 -11.83 -5.43
N GLY A 36 20.10 -10.58 -5.40
CA GLY A 36 21.14 -10.14 -4.46
C GLY A 36 20.72 -10.34 -3.01
N TRP A 37 19.46 -10.07 -2.71
CA TRP A 37 18.89 -10.20 -1.39
C TRP A 37 18.78 -11.66 -0.92
N LEU A 38 18.27 -12.54 -1.79
CA LEU A 38 18.23 -13.99 -1.52
C LEU A 38 19.64 -14.57 -1.33
N GLY A 39 20.58 -14.15 -2.16
CA GLY A 39 21.99 -14.54 -2.02
C GLY A 39 22.57 -14.14 -0.68
N TYR A 40 22.38 -12.88 -0.27
CA TYR A 40 22.80 -12.36 1.03
C TYR A 40 22.20 -13.17 2.20
N PHE A 41 20.90 -13.48 2.15
CA PHE A 41 20.22 -14.27 3.18
C PHE A 41 20.78 -15.69 3.32
N LEU A 42 21.05 -16.36 2.20
CA LEU A 42 21.64 -17.71 2.20
C LEU A 42 23.07 -17.69 2.77
N VAL A 43 23.89 -16.71 2.40
CA VAL A 43 25.26 -16.57 2.93
C VAL A 43 25.25 -16.37 4.45
N ILE A 44 24.42 -15.45 4.96
CA ILE A 44 24.35 -15.22 6.41
C ILE A 44 23.87 -16.45 7.15
N THR A 45 22.83 -17.13 6.64
CA THR A 45 22.32 -18.36 7.25
C THR A 45 23.41 -19.42 7.30
N GLY A 46 24.18 -19.58 6.23
CA GLY A 46 25.31 -20.51 6.17
C GLY A 46 26.42 -20.16 7.16
N VAL A 47 26.79 -18.88 7.28
CA VAL A 47 27.76 -18.38 8.27
C VAL A 47 27.28 -18.65 9.70
N GLY A 48 26.00 -18.38 10.00
CA GLY A 48 25.40 -18.63 11.31
C GLY A 48 25.45 -20.09 11.72
N ILE A 49 25.21 -21.00 10.78
CA ILE A 49 25.29 -22.45 11.02
C ILE A 49 26.74 -22.89 11.25
N LEU A 50 27.68 -22.45 10.39
CA LEU A 50 29.10 -22.80 10.44
C LEU A 50 29.79 -22.34 11.72
N PHE A 51 29.49 -21.12 12.17
CA PHE A 51 30.13 -20.50 13.32
C PHE A 51 29.26 -20.51 14.58
N SER A 52 28.16 -21.25 14.60
CA SER A 52 27.18 -21.27 15.70
C SER A 52 27.80 -21.47 17.10
N GLU A 53 28.78 -22.35 17.24
CA GLU A 53 29.47 -22.60 18.51
C GLU A 53 30.39 -21.45 18.93
N ILE A 54 31.06 -20.80 17.98
CA ILE A 54 31.93 -19.65 18.21
C ILE A 54 31.07 -18.42 18.56
N LEU A 55 29.96 -18.23 17.86
CA LEU A 55 28.96 -17.19 18.11
C LEU A 55 28.30 -17.33 19.48
N LYS A 56 28.15 -18.55 20.00
CA LYS A 56 27.64 -18.79 21.37
C LYS A 56 28.67 -18.47 22.44
N LYS A 57 29.97 -18.70 22.18
CA LYS A 57 31.05 -18.51 23.15
C LYS A 57 31.57 -17.07 23.20
N ASN A 58 31.56 -16.34 22.08
CA ASN A 58 32.10 -14.99 22.00
C ASN A 58 30.99 -13.95 21.84
N LYS A 59 30.79 -13.14 22.88
CA LYS A 59 29.77 -12.07 22.91
C LYS A 59 29.97 -11.01 21.82
N VAL A 60 31.22 -10.68 21.45
CA VAL A 60 31.52 -9.67 20.42
C VAL A 60 31.13 -10.19 19.04
N LEU A 61 31.51 -11.43 18.70
CA LEU A 61 31.13 -12.05 17.42
C LEU A 61 29.61 -12.28 17.35
N SER A 62 28.99 -12.68 18.46
CA SER A 62 27.52 -12.79 18.57
C SER A 62 26.83 -11.45 18.30
N PHE A 63 27.38 -10.36 18.83
CA PHE A 63 26.87 -9.02 18.61
C PHE A 63 27.00 -8.61 17.14
N ILE A 64 28.18 -8.77 16.53
CA ILE A 64 28.39 -8.43 15.11
C ILE A 64 27.44 -9.24 14.21
N TYR A 65 27.28 -10.54 14.47
CA TYR A 65 26.38 -11.37 13.69
C TYR A 65 24.91 -10.95 13.86
N ASN A 66 24.40 -10.91 15.10
CA ASN A 66 22.98 -10.66 15.36
C ASN A 66 22.56 -9.19 15.17
N LYS A 67 23.46 -8.24 15.41
CA LYS A 67 23.17 -6.80 15.42
C LYS A 67 23.76 -6.04 14.23
N ILE A 68 24.58 -6.64 13.38
CA ILE A 68 25.11 -5.95 12.19
C ILE A 68 24.76 -6.74 10.94
N LEU A 69 25.12 -8.03 10.88
CA LEU A 69 24.89 -8.87 9.69
C LEU A 69 23.43 -9.26 9.51
N VAL A 70 22.68 -9.53 10.57
CA VAL A 70 21.26 -9.91 10.46
C VAL A 70 20.33 -8.69 10.27
N ILE A 71 20.80 -7.46 10.54
CA ILE A 71 19.96 -6.26 10.43
C ILE A 71 19.44 -6.01 9.01
N PRO A 72 20.26 -6.06 7.94
CA PRO A 72 19.74 -5.85 6.59
C PRO A 72 18.69 -6.90 6.21
N ALA A 73 18.82 -8.14 6.73
CA ALA A 73 17.84 -9.21 6.56
C ALA A 73 16.48 -8.85 7.19
N ILE A 74 16.52 -8.35 8.43
CA ILE A 74 15.34 -7.88 9.15
C ILE A 74 14.77 -6.61 8.49
N GLY A 75 15.63 -5.70 8.04
CA GLY A 75 15.27 -4.42 7.44
C GLY A 75 14.43 -4.55 6.17
N PHE A 76 14.66 -5.55 5.33
CA PHE A 76 13.85 -5.80 4.13
C PHE A 76 12.47 -6.38 4.44
N ILE A 77 12.38 -7.22 5.48
CA ILE A 77 11.09 -7.67 6.00
C ILE A 77 10.30 -6.43 6.45
N TYR A 78 10.94 -5.48 7.13
CA TYR A 78 10.36 -4.16 7.44
C TYR A 78 10.06 -3.27 6.21
N PHE A 79 10.90 -3.35 5.18
CA PHE A 79 10.72 -2.61 3.93
C PHE A 79 9.46 -3.05 3.19
N GLN A 80 9.17 -4.35 3.12
CA GLN A 80 7.92 -4.86 2.56
C GLN A 80 6.68 -4.30 3.28
N TYR A 81 6.77 -4.07 4.60
CA TYR A 81 5.69 -3.47 5.37
C TYR A 81 5.52 -1.96 5.12
N THR A 82 6.60 -1.24 4.83
CA THR A 82 6.52 0.18 4.43
C THR A 82 5.96 0.31 3.00
N PHE A 83 6.24 -0.68 2.16
CA PHE A 83 5.78 -0.71 0.78
C PHE A 83 4.27 -1.00 0.66
N ALA A 84 3.67 -1.76 1.57
CA ALA A 84 2.24 -2.10 1.50
C ALA A 84 1.30 -0.87 1.56
N PRO A 85 1.46 0.10 2.48
CA PRO A 85 0.72 1.37 2.44
C PRO A 85 0.93 2.15 1.13
N ILE A 86 2.16 2.19 0.63
CA ILE A 86 2.51 2.87 -0.63
C ILE A 86 1.79 2.20 -1.80
N LEU A 87 1.80 0.86 -1.85
CA LEU A 87 1.09 0.08 -2.85
C LEU A 87 -0.42 0.36 -2.82
N SER A 88 -1.00 0.51 -1.62
CA SER A 88 -2.41 0.86 -1.46
C SER A 88 -2.74 2.27 -1.93
N ILE A 89 -1.84 3.23 -1.75
CA ILE A 89 -1.97 4.58 -2.32
C ILE A 89 -1.90 4.51 -3.85
N ILE A 90 -0.95 3.74 -4.40
CA ILE A 90 -0.84 3.53 -5.85
C ILE A 90 -2.12 2.89 -6.40
N LEU A 91 -2.66 1.89 -5.70
CA LEU A 91 -3.89 1.20 -6.08
C LEU A 91 -5.11 2.13 -6.00
N PHE A 92 -5.17 3.00 -4.98
CA PHE A 92 -6.18 4.05 -4.88
C PHE A 92 -6.11 5.00 -6.07
N LEU A 93 -4.92 5.53 -6.37
CA LEU A 93 -4.71 6.44 -7.51
C LEU A 93 -5.09 5.74 -8.83
N GLY A 94 -4.76 4.46 -8.98
CA GLY A 94 -5.20 3.64 -10.10
C GLY A 94 -6.73 3.56 -10.20
N ILE A 95 -7.42 3.13 -9.15
CA ILE A 95 -8.90 3.03 -9.15
C ILE A 95 -9.57 4.39 -9.35
N TYR A 96 -8.95 5.47 -8.86
CA TYR A 96 -9.49 6.83 -8.95
C TYR A 96 -9.31 7.44 -10.34
N PHE A 97 -8.09 7.43 -10.89
CA PHE A 97 -7.77 8.11 -12.15
C PHE A 97 -7.96 7.23 -13.39
N LEU A 98 -7.69 5.93 -13.31
CA LEU A 98 -7.68 5.04 -14.48
C LEU A 98 -9.04 4.96 -15.20
N PRO A 99 -10.20 4.80 -14.51
CA PRO A 99 -11.49 4.76 -15.19
C PRO A 99 -11.79 6.06 -15.95
N SER A 100 -11.47 7.18 -15.33
CA SER A 100 -11.69 8.52 -15.89
C SER A 100 -10.77 8.81 -17.09
N LEU A 101 -9.50 8.35 -17.04
CA LEU A 101 -8.56 8.44 -18.17
C LEU A 101 -8.97 7.53 -19.35
N LEU A 102 -9.43 6.31 -19.07
CA LEU A 102 -9.96 5.41 -20.10
C LEU A 102 -11.20 6.01 -20.76
N PHE A 103 -12.07 6.65 -19.98
CA PHE A 103 -13.25 7.31 -20.51
C PHE A 103 -12.91 8.50 -21.40
N LEU A 104 -11.96 9.35 -21.01
CA LEU A 104 -11.51 10.48 -21.83
C LEU A 104 -10.96 10.01 -23.19
N ARG A 105 -10.13 8.95 -23.20
CA ARG A 105 -9.63 8.35 -24.46
C ARG A 105 -10.73 7.75 -25.33
N LEU A 106 -11.81 7.24 -24.72
CA LEU A 106 -12.98 6.77 -25.47
C LEU A 106 -13.80 7.95 -26.02
N GLY A 107 -13.88 9.06 -25.27
CA GLY A 107 -14.50 10.32 -25.70
C GLY A 107 -13.84 10.91 -26.94
N GLU A 108 -12.50 10.89 -27.00
CA GLU A 108 -11.74 11.31 -28.19
C GLU A 108 -12.11 10.52 -29.46
N LYS A 109 -12.59 9.28 -29.30
CA LYS A 109 -12.96 8.39 -30.41
C LYS A 109 -14.44 8.44 -30.78
N TYR A 110 -15.29 8.88 -29.85
CA TYR A 110 -16.75 8.86 -30.00
C TYR A 110 -17.35 10.18 -29.49
N SER A 111 -17.73 11.08 -30.41
CA SER A 111 -18.22 12.44 -30.12
C SER A 111 -19.42 12.51 -29.17
N ILE A 112 -20.28 11.48 -29.15
CA ILE A 112 -21.41 11.38 -28.22
C ILE A 112 -20.93 11.28 -26.77
N LEU A 113 -19.79 10.62 -26.52
CA LEU A 113 -19.22 10.46 -25.18
C LEU A 113 -18.50 11.73 -24.69
N GLU A 114 -18.02 12.56 -25.61
CA GLU A 114 -17.37 13.84 -25.31
C GLU A 114 -18.35 14.82 -24.63
N GLN A 115 -19.60 14.88 -25.11
CA GLN A 115 -20.64 15.77 -24.58
C GLN A 115 -21.01 15.46 -23.11
N TYR A 116 -20.86 14.21 -22.67
CA TYR A 116 -21.17 13.78 -21.30
C TYR A 116 -19.92 13.51 -20.46
N SER A 117 -18.74 13.81 -20.99
CA SER A 117 -17.45 13.41 -20.42
C SER A 117 -17.27 13.84 -18.97
N GLN A 118 -17.51 15.12 -18.69
CA GLN A 118 -17.37 15.67 -17.34
C GLN A 118 -18.34 15.02 -16.33
N GLY A 119 -19.59 14.78 -16.72
CA GLY A 119 -20.59 14.15 -15.87
C GLY A 119 -20.27 12.68 -15.57
N ILE A 120 -19.77 11.95 -16.55
CA ILE A 120 -19.39 10.54 -16.38
C ILE A 120 -18.10 10.42 -15.56
N ILE A 121 -17.10 11.28 -15.82
CA ILE A 121 -15.88 11.37 -15.02
C ILE A 121 -16.22 11.71 -13.56
N TYR A 122 -17.18 12.60 -13.32
CA TYR A 122 -17.67 12.94 -12.00
C TYR A 122 -18.27 11.73 -11.28
N ILE A 123 -19.19 11.01 -11.92
CA ILE A 123 -19.82 9.82 -11.33
C ILE A 123 -18.78 8.74 -11.05
N LEU A 124 -17.88 8.46 -12.00
CA LEU A 124 -16.81 7.47 -11.83
C LEU A 124 -15.88 7.82 -10.67
N SER A 125 -15.44 9.08 -10.61
CA SER A 125 -14.56 9.56 -9.55
C SER A 125 -15.24 9.50 -8.17
N LEU A 126 -16.52 9.87 -8.09
CA LEU A 126 -17.31 9.80 -6.86
C LEU A 126 -17.50 8.34 -6.39
N LEU A 127 -17.85 7.44 -7.31
CA LEU A 127 -17.98 6.02 -7.02
C LEU A 127 -16.65 5.40 -6.55
N SER A 128 -15.54 5.77 -7.18
CA SER A 128 -14.19 5.31 -6.78
C SER A 128 -13.83 5.78 -5.38
N VAL A 129 -14.12 7.04 -5.02
CA VAL A 129 -13.87 7.57 -3.67
C VAL A 129 -14.76 6.87 -2.64
N LEU A 130 -16.06 6.72 -2.92
CA LEU A 130 -16.99 6.01 -2.02
C LEU A 130 -16.60 4.54 -1.84
N PHE A 131 -16.25 3.85 -2.93
CA PHE A 131 -15.76 2.48 -2.89
C PHE A 131 -14.52 2.38 -2.01
N PHE A 132 -13.56 3.29 -2.16
CA PHE A 132 -12.37 3.28 -1.31
C PHE A 132 -12.69 3.63 0.14
N ALA A 133 -13.47 4.68 0.42
CA ALA A 133 -13.81 5.08 1.78
C ALA A 133 -14.53 3.98 2.60
N TYR A 134 -15.34 3.14 1.95
CA TYR A 134 -16.17 2.14 2.64
C TYR A 134 -15.75 0.68 2.40
N LYS A 135 -15.04 0.37 1.32
CA LYS A 135 -14.64 -0.99 0.94
C LYS A 135 -13.13 -1.18 0.81
N SER A 136 -12.30 -0.13 0.96
CA SER A 136 -10.83 -0.25 0.93
C SER A 136 -10.30 -1.29 1.92
N ASN A 137 -10.93 -1.48 3.07
CA ASN A 137 -10.52 -2.52 4.02
C ASN A 137 -10.59 -3.94 3.46
N LEU A 138 -11.55 -4.22 2.58
CA LEU A 138 -11.65 -5.51 1.91
C LEU A 138 -10.50 -5.68 0.91
N VAL A 139 -10.20 -4.64 0.14
CA VAL A 139 -9.09 -4.62 -0.82
C VAL A 139 -7.74 -4.74 -0.09
N MET A 140 -7.56 -3.98 0.98
CA MET A 140 -6.37 -3.99 1.84
C MET A 140 -6.18 -5.37 2.47
N ARG A 141 -7.26 -5.96 2.99
CA ARG A 141 -7.24 -7.31 3.55
C ARG A 141 -6.91 -8.36 2.49
N PHE A 142 -7.45 -8.24 1.28
CA PHE A 142 -7.11 -9.10 0.16
C PHE A 142 -5.62 -9.02 -0.18
N ILE A 143 -5.06 -7.80 -0.32
CA ILE A 143 -3.62 -7.59 -0.55
C ILE A 143 -2.79 -8.24 0.56
N ILE A 144 -3.12 -7.98 1.83
CA ILE A 144 -2.40 -8.54 2.98
C ILE A 144 -2.47 -10.08 3.00
N GLU A 145 -3.62 -10.66 2.67
CA GLU A 145 -3.81 -12.11 2.60
C GLU A 145 -3.00 -12.71 1.44
N SER A 146 -2.93 -12.04 0.29
CA SER A 146 -2.09 -12.44 -0.85
C SER A 146 -0.59 -12.41 -0.53
N PHE A 147 -0.13 -11.43 0.27
CA PHE A 147 1.28 -11.33 0.68
C PHE A 147 1.66 -12.20 1.90
N LYS A 148 0.74 -13.03 2.43
CA LYS A 148 0.97 -14.04 3.49
C LYS A 148 1.73 -13.53 4.72
N THR A 149 1.60 -12.26 5.10
CA THR A 149 2.30 -11.70 6.27
C THR A 149 1.62 -12.11 7.58
N LYS A 150 1.78 -13.38 8.01
CA LYS A 150 1.21 -13.95 9.24
C LYS A 150 1.69 -13.24 10.52
N LEU A 151 2.94 -12.74 10.53
CA LEU A 151 3.59 -12.21 11.73
C LEU A 151 3.01 -10.88 12.24
N PHE A 152 2.37 -10.08 11.39
CA PHE A 152 1.88 -8.74 11.76
C PHE A 152 0.42 -8.48 11.38
N ARG A 153 -0.38 -9.56 11.21
CA ARG A 153 -1.82 -9.49 10.94
C ARG A 153 -2.53 -8.55 11.92
N ASN A 154 -2.11 -8.50 13.18
CA ASN A 154 -2.67 -7.63 14.21
C ASN A 154 -2.35 -6.14 14.02
N TYR A 155 -1.14 -5.79 13.58
CA TYR A 155 -0.77 -4.40 13.28
C TYR A 155 -1.46 -3.89 12.02
N LEU A 156 -1.51 -4.72 10.97
CA LEU A 156 -2.24 -4.40 9.75
C LEU A 156 -3.76 -4.34 9.98
N LYS A 157 -4.30 -5.12 10.92
CA LYS A 157 -5.72 -5.04 11.32
C LYS A 157 -6.12 -3.63 11.79
N LYS A 158 -5.20 -2.92 12.45
CA LYS A 158 -5.37 -1.54 12.90
C LYS A 158 -5.46 -0.57 11.71
N TYR A 159 -4.68 -0.80 10.66
CA TYR A 159 -4.69 -0.02 9.41
C TYR A 159 -5.86 -0.38 8.48
N THR A 160 -6.42 -1.59 8.60
CA THR A 160 -7.68 -2.00 7.94
C THR A 160 -8.93 -1.61 8.75
N ASN A 161 -8.81 -0.71 9.73
CA ASN A 161 -9.99 -0.18 10.42
C ASN A 161 -10.65 0.86 9.52
N THR A 162 -11.96 0.73 9.29
CA THR A 162 -12.76 1.62 8.43
C THR A 162 -12.64 3.08 8.81
N ALA A 163 -12.51 3.37 10.10
CA ALA A 163 -12.28 4.74 10.57
C ALA A 163 -10.92 5.29 10.08
N PHE A 164 -9.87 4.47 10.09
CA PHE A 164 -8.52 4.86 9.71
C PHE A 164 -8.37 5.02 8.19
N THR A 165 -8.97 4.12 7.41
CA THR A 165 -9.01 4.23 5.94
C THR A 165 -9.85 5.42 5.47
N ARG A 166 -10.97 5.73 6.14
CA ARG A 166 -11.70 6.99 5.89
C ARG A 166 -10.84 8.20 6.18
N MET A 167 -10.18 8.26 7.34
CA MET A 167 -9.28 9.37 7.71
C MET A 167 -8.16 9.56 6.66
N TYR A 168 -7.55 8.47 6.20
CA TYR A 168 -6.54 8.53 5.13
C TYR A 168 -7.12 9.01 3.79
N THR A 169 -8.31 8.54 3.42
CA THR A 169 -9.01 9.00 2.21
C THR A 169 -9.24 10.50 2.26
N TYR A 170 -9.70 11.01 3.41
CA TYR A 170 -9.84 12.46 3.63
C TYR A 170 -8.52 13.21 3.51
N MET A 171 -7.45 12.74 4.14
CA MET A 171 -6.13 13.37 4.04
C MET A 171 -5.64 13.44 2.60
N ILE A 172 -5.79 12.35 1.83
CA ILE A 172 -5.39 12.29 0.42
C ILE A 172 -6.24 13.26 -0.41
N MET A 173 -7.56 13.26 -0.23
CA MET A 173 -8.43 14.18 -0.96
C MET A 173 -8.14 15.65 -0.64
N ILE A 174 -7.90 15.98 0.64
CA ILE A 174 -7.50 17.32 1.06
C ILE A 174 -6.15 17.70 0.43
N ALA A 175 -5.18 16.79 0.41
CA ALA A 175 -3.88 17.04 -0.22
C ALA A 175 -4.02 17.28 -1.73
N ILE A 176 -4.85 16.50 -2.43
CA ILE A 176 -5.16 16.70 -3.86
C ILE A 176 -5.82 18.09 -4.05
N TYR A 177 -6.79 18.44 -3.22
CA TYR A 177 -7.50 19.71 -3.30
C TYR A 177 -6.58 20.92 -3.04
N ILE A 178 -5.74 20.87 -2.00
CA ILE A 178 -4.77 21.94 -1.69
C ILE A 178 -3.75 22.07 -2.82
N SER A 179 -3.19 20.95 -3.28
CA SER A 179 -2.22 20.95 -4.39
C SER A 179 -2.83 21.56 -5.65
N TYR A 180 -4.08 21.22 -5.96
CA TYR A 180 -4.79 21.79 -7.09
C TYR A 180 -5.00 23.30 -6.96
N ASN A 181 -5.51 23.77 -5.81
CA ASN A 181 -5.70 25.20 -5.59
C ASN A 181 -4.38 25.97 -5.68
N PHE A 182 -3.31 25.41 -5.11
CA PHE A 182 -1.97 26.00 -5.19
C PHE A 182 -1.49 26.12 -6.64
N LEU A 183 -1.60 25.06 -7.44
CA LEU A 183 -1.21 25.07 -8.86
C LEU A 183 -2.03 26.08 -9.67
N THR A 184 -3.34 26.15 -9.40
CA THR A 184 -4.26 27.09 -10.07
C THR A 184 -3.92 28.53 -9.74
N PHE A 185 -3.72 28.86 -8.45
CA PHE A 185 -3.34 30.22 -8.04
C PHE A 185 -1.94 30.62 -8.49
N SER A 186 -1.06 29.64 -8.71
CA SER A 186 0.30 29.86 -9.21
C SER A 186 0.38 29.92 -10.75
N ASN A 187 -0.74 29.75 -11.48
CA ASN A 187 -0.78 29.64 -12.95
C ASN A 187 0.18 28.58 -13.52
N ILE A 188 0.41 27.48 -12.80
CA ILE A 188 1.29 26.39 -13.23
C ILE A 188 0.45 25.38 -14.02
N ASN A 189 0.68 25.30 -15.33
CA ASN A 189 0.01 24.32 -16.20
C ASN A 189 0.73 22.96 -16.15
N LEU A 190 0.15 21.99 -15.45
CA LEU A 190 0.60 20.61 -15.50
C LEU A 190 -0.06 19.90 -16.70
N ASN A 191 0.66 19.75 -17.81
CA ASN A 191 0.22 18.98 -19.00
C ASN A 191 -0.04 17.48 -18.73
N ILE A 192 0.08 17.02 -17.49
CA ILE A 192 -0.03 15.61 -17.09
C ILE A 192 -1.48 15.24 -16.74
N ILE A 193 -2.32 16.21 -16.34
CA ILE A 193 -3.72 15.96 -15.94
C ILE A 193 -4.63 16.96 -16.69
N PRO A 194 -5.63 16.47 -17.46
CA PRO A 194 -6.58 17.33 -18.15
C PRO A 194 -7.30 18.29 -17.19
N SER A 195 -7.43 19.55 -17.58
CA SER A 195 -8.08 20.61 -16.78
C SER A 195 -9.54 20.28 -16.43
N GLU A 196 -10.22 19.52 -17.28
CA GLU A 196 -11.57 18.99 -17.08
C GLU A 196 -11.65 18.04 -15.87
N MET A 197 -10.63 17.20 -15.66
CA MET A 197 -10.58 16.34 -14.47
C MET A 197 -10.38 17.16 -13.20
N LEU A 198 -9.65 18.28 -13.28
CA LEU A 198 -9.33 19.11 -12.13
C LEU A 198 -10.55 19.82 -11.53
N ASN A 199 -11.45 20.33 -12.37
CA ASN A 199 -12.71 20.93 -11.90
C ASN A 199 -13.63 19.88 -11.27
N VAL A 200 -13.68 18.69 -11.85
CA VAL A 200 -14.48 17.57 -11.35
C VAL A 200 -14.01 17.09 -9.96
N ILE A 201 -12.71 17.14 -9.67
CA ILE A 201 -12.16 16.75 -8.36
C ILE A 201 -12.76 17.58 -7.21
N LYS A 202 -12.95 18.91 -7.41
CA LYS A 202 -13.54 19.78 -6.38
C LYS A 202 -14.98 19.39 -6.05
N GLU A 203 -15.79 19.20 -7.08
CA GLU A 203 -17.18 18.76 -6.97
C GLU A 203 -17.27 17.40 -6.27
N VAL A 204 -16.42 16.43 -6.66
CA VAL A 204 -16.36 15.10 -6.05
C VAL A 204 -16.03 15.19 -4.55
N PHE A 205 -15.14 16.10 -4.15
CA PHE A 205 -14.80 16.29 -2.74
C PHE A 205 -15.98 16.80 -1.92
N VAL A 206 -16.65 17.86 -2.38
CA VAL A 206 -17.81 18.43 -1.67
C VAL A 206 -18.93 17.41 -1.54
N THR A 207 -19.23 16.69 -2.63
CA THR A 207 -20.27 15.66 -2.64
C THR A 207 -19.91 14.47 -1.75
N PHE A 208 -18.65 14.03 -1.75
CA PHE A 208 -18.20 12.96 -0.86
C PHE A 208 -18.38 13.32 0.61
N VAL A 209 -17.96 14.54 1.01
CA VAL A 209 -18.12 15.03 2.39
C VAL A 209 -19.60 15.09 2.78
N ALA A 210 -20.47 15.55 1.89
CA ALA A 210 -21.91 15.59 2.12
C ALA A 210 -22.51 14.19 2.32
N ILE A 211 -22.16 13.23 1.45
CA ILE A 211 -22.61 11.84 1.55
C ILE A 211 -22.12 11.18 2.83
N ASP A 212 -20.83 11.33 3.18
CA ASP A 212 -20.29 10.74 4.40
C ASP A 212 -20.92 11.36 5.66
N SER A 213 -21.20 12.66 5.66
CA SER A 213 -21.92 13.34 6.75
C SER A 213 -23.33 12.76 6.94
N LEU A 214 -24.07 12.55 5.85
CA LEU A 214 -25.40 11.91 5.89
C LEU A 214 -25.33 10.48 6.44
N ILE A 215 -24.32 9.71 6.01
CA ILE A 215 -24.11 8.35 6.51
C ILE A 215 -23.77 8.36 8.01
N GLN A 216 -22.95 9.29 8.47
CA GLN A 216 -22.62 9.44 9.89
C GLN A 216 -23.84 9.80 10.74
N ILE A 217 -24.70 10.72 10.26
CA ILE A 217 -25.95 11.07 10.92
C ILE A 217 -26.88 9.84 11.01
N TYR A 218 -27.01 9.08 9.92
CA TYR A 218 -27.84 7.86 9.90
C TYR A 218 -27.33 6.81 10.90
N LEU A 219 -26.02 6.59 10.95
CA LEU A 219 -25.41 5.64 11.88
C LEU A 219 -25.52 6.08 13.34
N SER A 220 -25.37 7.38 13.64
CA SER A 220 -25.54 7.89 15.01
C SER A 220 -26.98 7.71 15.49
N LYS A 221 -27.96 7.94 14.59
CA LYS A 221 -29.39 7.77 14.87
C LYS A 221 -29.80 6.31 15.12
N GLN A 222 -29.13 5.35 14.49
CA GLN A 222 -29.32 3.92 14.80
C GLN A 222 -28.77 3.54 16.18
N HIS A 223 -27.63 4.09 16.58
CA HIS A 223 -27.04 3.83 17.90
C HIS A 223 -27.76 4.54 19.05
N SER A 224 -28.51 5.61 18.77
CA SER A 224 -29.29 6.36 19.75
C SER A 224 -30.75 5.91 19.89
N LYS A 225 -31.19 4.81 19.25
CA LYS A 225 -32.47 4.16 19.61
C LYS A 225 -32.28 3.45 20.96
N PRO A 226 -32.83 3.95 22.08
CA PRO A 226 -32.66 3.32 23.37
C PRO A 226 -33.52 2.05 23.43
N ARG A 227 -33.16 1.18 24.37
CA ARG A 227 -33.93 0.01 24.85
C ARG A 227 -35.28 0.42 25.48
N GLU A 228 -36.12 1.19 24.79
CA GLU A 228 -37.45 1.60 25.28
C GLU A 228 -38.54 0.57 24.95
N SER A 229 -38.34 -0.30 23.96
CA SER A 229 -39.32 -1.34 23.61
C SER A 229 -39.28 -2.61 24.48
N GLN A 230 -38.48 -2.66 25.54
CA GLN A 230 -38.40 -3.81 26.47
C GLN A 230 -38.90 -3.53 27.89
N LYS A 231 -39.39 -2.32 28.21
CA LYS A 231 -39.95 -2.00 29.54
C LYS A 231 -41.47 -1.90 29.61
N GLU A 232 -42.19 -1.93 28.49
CA GLU A 232 -43.67 -1.93 28.47
C GLU A 232 -44.30 -3.35 28.40
N ARG A 233 -43.51 -4.40 28.60
CA ARG A 233 -44.01 -5.78 28.74
C ARG A 233 -43.44 -6.44 30.00
N LYS A 234 -43.74 -5.88 31.16
CA LYS A 234 -43.73 -6.60 32.44
C LYS A 234 -44.90 -6.13 33.28
#